data_AF-A0AA43GUJ6-F1
#
_entry.id   AF-A0AA43GUJ6-F1
#
_cell.length_a   1.000
_cell.length_b   1.000
_cell.length_c   1.000
_cell.angle_alpha   90.00
_cell.angle_beta   90.00
_cell.angle_gamma   90.00
#
_symmetry.space_group_name_H-M   'P 1'
#
loop_
_entity.id
_entity.type
_entity.pdbx_description
1 polymer ?
#
loop_
_entity_poly.entity_id
_entity_poly.type
_entity_poly.pdbx_seq_one_letter_code
_entity_poly.pdbx_strand_id
1 'polypeptide(L)'
;MNKPDKLANNNKKFVVEKQIQEERIHDVFLLLQNLISREETTVKILLDCLYDVGSHNLINHKFPGRTLNVLLKFISHTSKPIFRIFAWRWFKNNGSQLITNWLQSKVTFKTSEEPKTQLVRENPQSNLDSVTNSQYQLQEVKHLRSQVTLLTGILAGVVTMFGGSFVWLGYSLERSHMQRIVELQTQVKTLEARVNEPE
;
A
#
# COMPACT_ATOMS: atom_id res chain seq x y z
N MET A 1 34.92 8.52 -51.22
CA MET A 1 34.36 7.51 -50.29
C MET A 1 34.95 7.71 -48.90
N ASN A 2 34.16 7.95 -47.83
CA ASN A 2 34.62 7.83 -46.43
C ASN A 2 33.46 7.92 -45.39
N LYS A 3 32.33 7.25 -45.65
CA LYS A 3 31.13 7.34 -44.79
C LYS A 3 30.79 6.13 -43.89
N PRO A 4 31.31 4.88 -44.08
CA PRO A 4 30.93 3.76 -43.21
C PRO A 4 31.69 3.73 -41.87
N ASP A 5 32.96 4.13 -41.83
CA ASP A 5 33.80 3.97 -40.63
C ASP A 5 33.41 4.90 -39.46
N LYS A 6 32.86 6.09 -39.76
CA LYS A 6 32.41 7.03 -38.72
C LYS A 6 31.15 6.54 -37.99
N LEU A 7 30.24 5.85 -38.68
CA LEU A 7 29.00 5.36 -38.08
C LEU A 7 29.27 4.20 -37.11
N ALA A 8 30.15 3.27 -37.51
CA ALA A 8 30.57 2.15 -36.67
C ALA A 8 31.31 2.62 -35.40
N ASN A 9 32.17 3.64 -35.53
CA ASN A 9 32.90 4.21 -34.40
C ASN A 9 31.95 4.93 -33.40
N ASN A 10 30.97 5.69 -33.91
CA ASN A 10 30.00 6.39 -33.06
C ASN A 10 29.09 5.42 -32.28
N ASN A 11 28.62 4.34 -32.92
CA ASN A 11 27.82 3.32 -32.25
C ASN A 11 28.62 2.58 -31.17
N LYS A 12 29.89 2.24 -31.46
CA LYS A 12 30.77 1.61 -30.47
C LYS A 12 31.01 2.53 -29.26
N LYS A 13 31.24 3.82 -29.50
CA LYS A 13 31.41 4.83 -28.43
C LYS A 13 30.16 4.95 -27.55
N PHE A 14 28.97 5.00 -28.16
CA PHE A 14 27.70 5.07 -27.45
C PHE A 14 27.42 3.83 -26.59
N VAL A 15 27.75 2.64 -27.07
CA VAL A 15 27.62 1.38 -26.29
C VAL A 15 28.55 1.39 -25.08
N VAL A 16 29.80 1.84 -25.25
CA VAL A 16 30.77 1.95 -24.15
C VAL A 16 30.33 3.00 -23.12
N GLU A 17 29.86 4.16 -23.55
CA GLU A 17 29.34 5.22 -22.66
C GLU A 17 28.13 4.75 -21.85
N LYS A 18 27.23 3.96 -22.46
CA LYS A 18 26.11 3.33 -21.76
C LYS A 18 26.54 2.29 -20.72
N GLN A 19 27.49 1.43 -21.06
CA GLN A 19 28.02 0.44 -20.12
C GLN A 19 28.65 1.11 -18.90
N ILE A 20 29.46 2.15 -19.12
CA ILE A 20 30.04 2.95 -18.04
C ILE A 20 28.92 3.58 -17.20
N GLN A 21 27.85 4.08 -17.81
CA GLN A 21 26.74 4.66 -17.07
C GLN A 21 25.99 3.62 -16.21
N GLU A 22 25.78 2.42 -16.73
CA GLU A 22 25.16 1.31 -16.01
C GLU A 22 26.02 0.86 -14.82
N GLU A 23 27.34 0.75 -15.00
CA GLU A 23 28.29 0.46 -13.92
C GLU A 23 28.22 1.51 -12.81
N ARG A 24 28.17 2.80 -13.18
CA ARG A 24 28.10 3.89 -12.18
C ARG A 24 26.78 3.91 -11.43
N ILE A 25 25.67 3.57 -12.08
CA ILE A 25 24.37 3.43 -11.41
C ILE A 25 24.35 2.21 -10.49
N HIS A 26 25.01 1.12 -10.90
CA HIS A 26 25.20 -0.06 -10.05
C HIS A 26 26.05 0.26 -8.81
N ASP A 27 27.12 1.04 -8.95
CA ASP A 27 27.93 1.52 -7.81
C ASP A 27 27.07 2.34 -6.83
N VAL A 28 26.23 3.25 -7.35
CA VAL A 28 25.30 4.03 -6.53
C VAL A 28 24.35 3.12 -5.75
N PHE A 29 23.81 2.08 -6.41
CA PHE A 29 22.95 1.10 -5.76
C PHE A 29 23.66 0.39 -4.59
N LEU A 30 24.89 -0.10 -4.82
CA LEU A 30 25.68 -0.80 -3.81
C LEU A 30 26.05 0.11 -2.63
N LEU A 31 26.47 1.35 -2.90
CA LEU A 31 26.75 2.34 -1.87
C LEU A 31 25.53 2.61 -1.00
N LEU A 32 24.37 2.75 -1.65
CA LEU A 32 23.13 3.04 -0.95
C LEU A 32 22.62 1.85 -0.14
N GLN A 33 22.78 0.63 -0.66
CA GLN A 33 22.49 -0.60 0.07
C GLN A 33 23.38 -0.75 1.30
N ASN A 34 24.66 -0.45 1.17
CA ASN A 34 25.60 -0.47 2.29
C ASN A 34 25.23 0.60 3.33
N LEU A 35 24.91 1.82 2.89
CA LEU A 35 24.48 2.91 3.76
C LEU A 35 23.22 2.54 4.55
N ILE A 36 22.16 2.09 3.87
CA ILE A 36 20.89 1.71 4.52
C ILE A 36 21.09 0.57 5.51
N SER A 37 21.97 -0.38 5.19
CA SER A 37 22.25 -1.53 6.05
C SER A 37 23.06 -1.15 7.29
N ARG A 38 23.99 -0.19 7.18
CA ARG A 38 24.82 0.28 8.30
C ARG A 38 24.08 1.28 9.19
N GLU A 39 23.31 2.18 8.59
CA GLU A 39 22.62 3.28 9.26
C GLU A 39 21.18 2.92 9.65
N GLU A 40 20.97 1.71 10.19
CA GLU A 40 19.64 1.20 10.54
C GLU A 40 18.88 2.16 11.48
N THR A 41 19.55 2.68 12.51
CA THR A 41 18.95 3.59 13.48
C THR A 41 18.49 4.88 12.82
N THR A 42 19.35 5.49 12.00
CA THR A 42 19.06 6.73 11.28
C THR A 42 17.89 6.54 10.32
N VAL A 43 17.89 5.44 9.55
CA VAL A 43 16.80 5.10 8.64
C VAL A 43 15.48 4.88 9.38
N LYS A 44 15.50 4.18 10.51
CA LYS A 44 14.29 3.99 11.34
C LYS A 44 13.74 5.32 11.85
N ILE A 45 14.60 6.25 12.26
CA ILE A 45 14.18 7.59 12.67
C ILE A 45 13.54 8.34 11.49
N LEU A 46 14.16 8.30 10.30
CA LEU A 46 13.59 8.90 9.09
C LEU A 46 12.21 8.33 8.76
N LEU A 47 12.05 7.00 8.84
CA LEU A 47 10.76 6.33 8.63
C LEU A 47 9.72 6.71 9.69
N ASP A 48 10.13 6.82 10.96
CA ASP A 48 9.24 7.27 12.04
C ASP A 48 8.79 8.72 11.82
N CYS A 49 9.69 9.63 11.42
CA CYS A 49 9.34 11.01 11.09
C CYS A 49 8.40 11.08 9.87
N LEU A 50 8.68 10.30 8.82
CA LEU A 50 7.86 10.25 7.62
C LEU A 50 6.46 9.73 7.93
N TYR A 51 6.35 8.77 8.83
CA TYR A 51 5.07 8.26 9.30
C TYR A 51 4.27 9.30 10.06
N ASP A 52 4.90 10.05 10.98
CA ASP A 52 4.22 11.07 11.77
C ASP A 52 3.67 12.20 10.88
N VAL A 53 4.50 12.71 9.96
CA VAL A 53 4.08 13.77 9.03
C VAL A 53 3.05 13.24 8.03
N GLY A 54 3.27 12.04 7.48
CA GLY A 54 2.41 11.42 6.49
C GLY A 54 1.02 11.09 7.03
N SER A 55 0.94 10.49 8.21
CA SER A 55 -0.33 10.19 8.87
C SER A 55 -1.10 11.46 9.22
N HIS A 56 -0.44 12.47 9.82
CA HIS A 56 -1.10 13.71 10.18
C HIS A 56 -1.66 14.44 8.95
N ASN A 57 -0.87 14.57 7.88
CA ASN A 57 -1.28 15.25 6.66
C ASN A 57 -2.39 14.50 5.93
N LEU A 58 -2.26 13.17 5.80
CA LEU A 58 -3.26 12.34 5.13
C LEU A 58 -4.59 12.35 5.88
N ILE A 59 -4.57 12.25 7.20
CA ILE A 59 -5.78 12.22 8.01
C ILE A 59 -6.50 13.56 7.94
N ASN A 60 -5.77 14.67 8.08
CA ASN A 60 -6.39 16.00 8.05
C ASN A 60 -6.90 16.38 6.66
N HIS A 61 -6.18 16.03 5.59
CA HIS A 61 -6.57 16.41 4.22
C HIS A 61 -7.65 15.49 3.63
N LYS A 62 -7.58 14.18 3.90
CA LYS A 62 -8.47 13.19 3.27
C LYS A 62 -9.72 12.87 4.10
N PHE A 63 -9.69 13.11 5.41
CA PHE A 63 -10.80 12.78 6.32
C PHE A 63 -11.19 13.99 7.19
N PRO A 64 -11.99 14.92 6.64
CA PRO A 64 -12.40 16.13 7.37
C PRO A 64 -13.42 15.85 8.50
N GLY A 65 -14.05 14.68 8.53
CA GLY A 65 -15.04 14.32 9.56
C GLY A 65 -14.41 14.16 10.95
N ARG A 66 -15.01 14.81 11.98
CA ARG A 66 -14.45 14.86 13.35
C ARG A 66 -14.24 13.48 13.99
N THR A 67 -15.21 12.57 13.86
CA THR A 67 -15.15 11.21 14.44
C THR A 67 -14.12 10.32 13.74
N LEU A 68 -14.13 10.33 12.40
CA LEU A 68 -13.15 9.59 11.59
C LEU A 68 -11.73 10.11 11.81
N ASN A 69 -11.55 11.43 11.90
CA ASN A 69 -10.23 12.04 12.15
C ASN A 69 -9.66 11.59 13.51
N VAL A 70 -10.48 11.56 14.57
CA VAL A 70 -10.06 11.08 15.90
C VAL A 70 -9.71 9.59 15.86
N LEU A 71 -10.54 8.75 15.24
CA LEU A 71 -10.28 7.31 15.11
C LEU A 71 -9.00 7.05 14.31
N LEU A 72 -8.82 7.72 13.18
CA LEU A 72 -7.64 7.58 12.34
C LEU A 72 -6.37 8.05 13.05
N LYS A 73 -6.43 9.14 13.82
CA LYS A 73 -5.30 9.59 14.67
C LYS A 73 -4.96 8.56 15.73
N PHE A 74 -5.96 7.97 16.36
CA PHE A 74 -5.72 6.90 17.33
C PHE A 74 -5.08 5.68 16.67
N ILE A 75 -5.60 5.26 15.51
CA ILE A 75 -5.04 4.16 14.72
C ILE A 75 -3.60 4.48 14.28
N SER A 76 -3.31 5.73 13.88
CA SER A 76 -1.96 6.10 13.48
C SER A 76 -0.98 5.98 14.65
N HIS A 77 -1.38 6.37 15.86
CA HIS A 77 -0.51 6.23 17.04
C HIS A 77 -0.34 4.76 17.46
N THR A 78 -1.41 3.96 17.46
CA THR A 78 -1.35 2.56 17.91
C THR A 78 -0.68 1.62 16.91
N SER A 79 -0.76 1.91 15.61
CA SER A 79 -0.11 1.11 14.57
C SER A 79 1.36 1.48 14.32
N LYS A 80 1.86 2.57 14.92
CA LYS A 80 3.25 3.04 14.77
C LYS A 80 4.34 1.98 15.01
N PRO A 81 4.33 1.17 16.10
CA PRO A 81 5.39 0.17 16.32
C PRO A 81 5.38 -0.94 15.27
N ILE A 82 4.19 -1.34 14.81
CA ILE A 82 4.03 -2.37 13.77
C ILE A 82 4.50 -1.81 12.42
N PHE A 83 4.09 -0.58 12.10
CA PHE A 83 4.58 0.13 10.92
C PHE A 83 6.10 0.23 10.94
N ARG A 84 6.73 0.59 12.06
CA ARG A 84 8.19 0.69 12.17
C ARG A 84 8.92 -0.61 11.80
N ILE A 85 8.43 -1.75 12.28
CA ILE A 85 9.01 -3.07 11.94
C ILE A 85 8.82 -3.37 10.45
N PHE A 86 7.61 -3.15 9.95
CA PHE A 86 7.26 -3.45 8.56
C PHE A 86 8.01 -2.54 7.58
N ALA A 87 7.99 -1.23 7.82
CA ALA A 87 8.67 -0.21 7.05
C ALA A 87 10.17 -0.47 7.01
N TRP A 88 10.78 -0.84 8.14
CA TRP A 88 12.19 -1.23 8.15
C TRP A 88 12.48 -2.45 7.27
N ARG A 89 11.72 -3.54 7.42
CA ARG A 89 11.90 -4.75 6.59
C ARG A 89 11.72 -4.46 5.11
N TRP A 90 10.70 -3.69 4.77
CA TRP A 90 10.43 -3.30 3.39
C TRP A 90 11.52 -2.40 2.84
N PHE A 91 11.94 -1.37 3.59
CA PHE A 91 12.92 -0.39 3.14
C PHE A 91 14.34 -0.97 3.06
N LYS A 92 14.71 -1.90 3.95
CA LYS A 92 15.98 -2.62 3.86
C LYS A 92 16.11 -3.40 2.55
N ASN A 93 15.02 -3.99 2.07
CA ASN A 93 15.01 -4.83 0.88
C ASN A 93 14.80 -4.02 -0.42
N ASN A 94 14.02 -2.93 -0.37
CA ASN A 94 13.58 -2.19 -1.57
C ASN A 94 14.12 -0.76 -1.64
N GLY A 95 14.51 -0.16 -0.52
CA GLY A 95 14.85 1.26 -0.42
C GLY A 95 15.99 1.67 -1.34
N SER A 96 17.06 0.87 -1.38
CA SER A 96 18.21 1.12 -2.25
C SER A 96 17.82 1.14 -3.72
N GLN A 97 16.98 0.20 -4.14
CA GLN A 97 16.51 0.10 -5.52
C GLN A 97 15.59 1.27 -5.87
N LEU A 98 14.66 1.62 -4.99
CA LEU A 98 13.71 2.73 -5.21
C LEU A 98 14.43 4.07 -5.36
N ILE A 99 15.39 4.35 -4.49
CA ILE A 99 16.16 5.58 -4.54
C ILE A 99 17.06 5.58 -5.78
N THR A 100 17.70 4.46 -6.11
CA THR A 100 18.55 4.37 -7.30
C THR A 100 17.74 4.59 -8.57
N ASN A 101 16.58 3.94 -8.70
CA ASN A 101 15.69 4.12 -9.85
C ASN A 101 15.17 5.56 -9.94
N TRP A 102 14.84 6.17 -8.80
CA TRP A 102 14.43 7.57 -8.74
C TRP A 102 15.57 8.51 -9.18
N LEU A 103 16.79 8.30 -8.69
CA LEU A 103 17.96 9.05 -9.12
C LEU A 103 18.22 8.88 -10.62
N GLN A 104 18.17 7.64 -11.11
CA GLN A 104 18.30 7.32 -12.53
C GLN A 104 17.24 8.06 -13.36
N SER A 105 15.98 8.08 -12.91
CA SER A 105 14.90 8.81 -13.57
C SER A 105 15.16 10.32 -13.65
N LYS A 106 15.85 10.91 -12.66
CA LYS A 106 16.20 12.34 -12.66
C LYS A 106 17.39 12.69 -13.54
N VAL A 107 18.34 11.77 -13.73
CA VAL A 107 19.52 11.99 -14.60
C VAL A 107 19.31 11.49 -16.03
N THR A 108 18.25 10.72 -16.27
CA THR A 108 17.86 10.28 -17.62
C THR A 108 17.09 11.41 -18.30
N PHE A 109 17.82 12.21 -19.06
CA PHE A 109 17.19 13.18 -19.95
C PHE A 109 16.67 12.44 -21.17
N LYS A 110 15.35 12.40 -21.33
CA LYS A 110 14.78 12.12 -22.66
C LYS A 110 15.25 13.26 -23.55
N THR A 111 16.13 12.93 -24.50
CA THR A 111 16.40 13.83 -25.62
C THR A 111 15.05 14.03 -26.29
N SER A 112 14.50 15.22 -26.12
CA SER A 112 13.28 15.64 -26.78
C SER A 112 13.57 15.67 -28.28
N GLU A 113 13.29 14.56 -28.97
CA GLU A 113 13.07 14.64 -30.40
C GLU A 113 11.82 15.49 -30.58
N GLU A 114 12.04 16.74 -31.02
CA GLU A 114 10.99 17.62 -31.48
C GLU A 114 10.07 16.86 -32.45
N PRO A 115 8.74 17.00 -32.33
CA PRO A 115 7.82 16.39 -33.26
C PRO A 115 7.90 17.13 -34.60
N LYS A 116 8.82 16.71 -35.47
CA LYS A 116 8.73 17.02 -36.90
C LYS A 116 7.70 16.10 -37.53
N THR A 117 6.52 16.69 -37.71
CA THR A 117 5.48 16.40 -38.69
C THR A 117 5.78 15.28 -39.70
N GLN A 118 4.97 14.21 -39.61
CA GLN A 118 4.49 13.29 -40.67
C GLN A 118 5.41 13.00 -41.87
N LEU A 119 5.81 11.73 -42.03
CA LEU A 119 5.56 10.98 -43.27
C LEU A 119 5.34 9.49 -42.95
N VAL A 120 4.18 8.99 -43.37
CA VAL A 120 3.76 7.59 -43.34
C VAL A 120 4.77 6.71 -44.07
N ARG A 121 5.31 5.68 -43.40
CA ARG A 121 5.81 4.47 -44.06
C ARG A 121 5.52 3.25 -43.18
N GLU A 122 4.55 2.47 -43.62
CA GLU A 122 4.24 1.13 -43.12
C GLU A 122 5.45 0.19 -43.29
N ASN A 123 5.85 -0.50 -42.21
CA ASN A 123 6.86 -1.57 -42.23
C ASN A 123 6.58 -2.59 -41.10
N PRO A 124 6.64 -3.91 -41.33
CA PRO A 124 5.98 -4.93 -40.51
C PRO A 124 6.88 -5.38 -39.36
N GLN A 125 6.73 -4.76 -38.19
CA GLN A 125 7.39 -5.22 -36.95
C GLN A 125 6.44 -5.32 -35.74
N SER A 126 5.12 -5.24 -35.96
CA SER A 126 4.10 -5.31 -34.90
C SER A 126 3.85 -6.71 -34.33
N ASN A 127 4.61 -7.74 -34.73
CA ASN A 127 4.33 -9.13 -34.34
C ASN A 127 5.37 -9.78 -33.41
N LEU A 128 6.47 -9.09 -33.05
CA LEU A 128 7.46 -9.66 -32.10
C LEU A 128 7.32 -9.11 -30.67
N ASP A 129 6.80 -7.89 -30.51
CA ASP A 129 6.63 -7.28 -29.18
C ASP A 129 5.27 -7.60 -28.52
N SER A 130 4.30 -8.09 -29.30
CA SER A 130 2.97 -8.44 -28.80
C SER A 130 2.92 -9.83 -28.13
N VAL A 131 3.74 -10.78 -28.59
CA VAL A 131 3.83 -12.12 -28.00
C VAL A 131 4.48 -12.08 -26.61
N THR A 132 5.54 -11.30 -26.45
CA THR A 132 6.33 -11.25 -25.21
C THR A 132 5.62 -10.50 -24.08
N ASN A 133 4.89 -9.41 -24.40
CA ASN A 133 4.15 -8.64 -23.38
C ASN A 133 2.91 -9.36 -22.85
N SER A 134 2.22 -10.18 -23.65
CA SER A 134 1.02 -10.90 -23.19
C SER A 134 1.35 -12.00 -22.17
N GLN A 135 2.52 -12.64 -22.30
CA GLN A 135 2.94 -13.74 -21.43
C GLN A 135 3.31 -13.25 -20.02
N TYR A 136 4.02 -12.13 -19.91
CA TYR A 136 4.35 -11.51 -18.62
C TYR A 136 3.10 -11.02 -17.89
N GLN A 137 2.18 -10.37 -18.62
CA GLN A 137 0.94 -9.90 -18.00
C GLN A 137 0.04 -11.06 -17.55
N LEU A 138 -0.12 -12.14 -18.33
CA LEU A 138 -0.91 -13.31 -17.92
C LEU A 138 -0.36 -14.02 -16.66
N GLN A 139 0.96 -14.02 -16.48
CA GLN A 139 1.60 -14.58 -15.29
C GLN A 139 1.46 -13.67 -14.06
N GLU A 140 1.47 -12.34 -14.24
CA GLU A 140 1.28 -11.36 -13.18
C GLU A 140 -0.18 -11.25 -12.70
N VAL A 141 -1.18 -11.35 -13.59
CA VAL A 141 -2.59 -11.26 -13.17
C VAL A 141 -2.99 -12.47 -12.30
N LYS A 142 -2.37 -13.63 -12.48
CA LYS A 142 -2.65 -14.84 -11.68
C LYS A 142 -2.02 -14.76 -10.29
N HIS A 143 -0.82 -14.19 -10.18
CA HIS A 143 -0.12 -14.08 -8.91
C HIS A 143 -0.67 -12.93 -8.03
N LEU A 144 -1.12 -11.82 -8.63
CA LEU A 144 -1.75 -10.72 -7.90
C LEU A 144 -3.16 -11.06 -7.40
N ARG A 145 -3.89 -11.96 -8.06
CA ARG A 145 -5.24 -12.36 -7.61
C ARG A 145 -5.24 -13.29 -6.39
N SER A 146 -4.19 -14.09 -6.19
CA SER A 146 -4.12 -15.05 -5.08
C SER A 146 -3.85 -14.36 -3.72
N GLN A 147 -2.99 -13.34 -3.69
CA GLN A 147 -2.67 -12.61 -2.46
C GLN A 147 -3.82 -11.71 -1.97
N VAL A 148 -4.59 -11.13 -2.90
CA VAL A 148 -5.76 -10.32 -2.53
C VAL A 148 -6.87 -11.22 -1.97
N THR A 149 -7.02 -12.45 -2.47
CA THR A 149 -8.07 -13.36 -1.99
C THR A 149 -7.82 -13.85 -0.55
N LEU A 150 -6.55 -14.06 -0.16
CA LEU A 150 -6.19 -14.48 1.20
C LEU A 150 -6.35 -13.33 2.21
N LEU A 151 -5.97 -12.10 1.84
CA LEU A 151 -6.19 -10.92 2.70
C LEU A 151 -7.68 -10.55 2.81
N THR A 152 -8.44 -10.62 1.72
CA THR A 152 -9.91 -10.40 1.74
C THR A 152 -10.62 -11.47 2.58
N GLY A 153 -10.15 -12.72 2.55
CA GLY A 153 -10.68 -13.81 3.39
C GLY A 153 -10.46 -13.58 4.88
N ILE A 154 -9.25 -13.16 5.29
CA ILE A 154 -8.95 -12.84 6.70
C ILE A 154 -9.75 -11.61 7.15
N LEU A 155 -9.84 -10.58 6.31
CA LEU A 155 -10.61 -9.37 6.63
C LEU A 155 -12.11 -9.69 6.80
N ALA A 156 -12.69 -10.49 5.90
CA ALA A 156 -14.07 -10.95 6.02
C ALA A 156 -14.28 -11.83 7.26
N GLY A 157 -13.30 -12.67 7.62
CA GLY A 157 -13.32 -13.48 8.84
C GLY A 157 -13.35 -12.64 10.12
N VAL A 158 -12.49 -11.62 10.22
CA VAL A 158 -12.44 -10.71 11.38
C VAL A 158 -13.74 -9.88 11.46
N VAL A 159 -14.23 -9.34 10.34
CA VAL A 159 -15.49 -8.58 10.32
C VAL A 159 -16.69 -9.46 10.72
N THR A 160 -16.72 -10.74 10.33
CA THR A 160 -17.80 -11.67 10.73
C THR A 160 -17.68 -12.07 12.20
N MET A 161 -16.47 -12.29 12.70
CA MET A 161 -16.24 -12.67 14.11
C MET A 161 -16.56 -11.52 15.08
N PHE A 162 -16.18 -10.28 14.74
CA PHE A 162 -16.50 -9.10 15.56
C PHE A 162 -17.93 -8.59 15.31
N GLY A 163 -18.42 -8.63 14.07
CA GLY A 163 -19.79 -8.23 13.73
C GLY A 163 -20.83 -9.17 14.32
N GLY A 164 -20.61 -10.48 14.26
CA GLY A 164 -21.48 -11.49 14.88
C GLY A 164 -21.50 -11.36 16.41
N SER A 165 -20.36 -11.04 17.03
CA SER A 165 -20.26 -10.79 18.48
C SER A 165 -21.06 -9.55 18.91
N PHE A 166 -21.00 -8.45 18.13
CA PHE A 166 -21.78 -7.24 18.41
C PHE A 166 -23.29 -7.44 18.23
N VAL A 167 -23.73 -8.17 17.20
CA VAL A 167 -25.15 -8.48 16.97
C VAL A 167 -25.71 -9.39 18.05
N TRP A 168 -24.94 -10.39 18.52
CA TRP A 168 -25.33 -11.23 19.65
C TRP A 168 -25.41 -10.44 20.98
N LEU A 169 -24.49 -9.50 21.21
CA LEU A 169 -24.54 -8.64 22.40
C LEU A 169 -25.79 -7.76 22.40
N GLY A 170 -26.16 -7.17 21.26
CA GLY A 170 -27.40 -6.41 21.09
C GLY A 170 -28.65 -7.27 21.33
N TYR A 171 -28.71 -8.46 20.73
CA TYR A 171 -29.84 -9.39 20.89
C TYR A 171 -30.00 -9.90 22.34
N SER A 172 -28.88 -10.18 23.02
CA SER A 172 -28.90 -10.61 24.42
C SER A 172 -29.31 -9.49 25.38
N LEU A 173 -28.97 -8.24 25.09
CA LEU A 173 -29.35 -7.09 25.90
C LEU A 173 -30.87 -6.85 25.83
N GLU A 174 -31.46 -6.94 24.63
CA GLU A 174 -32.92 -6.79 24.43
C GLU A 174 -33.72 -7.87 25.16
N ARG A 175 -33.21 -9.11 25.18
CA ARG A 175 -33.81 -10.21 25.94
C ARG A 175 -33.80 -9.96 27.46
N SER A 176 -32.72 -9.37 27.99
CA SER A 176 -32.61 -9.06 29.42
C SER A 176 -33.58 -7.96 29.87
N HIS A 177 -33.88 -7.00 28.99
CA HIS A 177 -34.86 -5.95 29.26
C HIS A 177 -36.28 -6.49 29.30
N MET A 178 -36.63 -7.40 28.38
CA MET A 178 -37.97 -7.97 28.33
C MET A 178 -38.26 -8.86 29.55
N GLN A 179 -37.27 -9.62 30.03
CA GLN A 179 -37.42 -10.39 31.28
C GLN A 179 -37.65 -9.50 32.49
N ARG A 180 -36.88 -8.41 32.64
CA ARG A 180 -37.08 -7.47 33.76
C ARG A 180 -38.44 -6.78 33.73
N ILE A 181 -38.95 -6.43 32.55
CA ILE A 181 -40.28 -5.81 32.42
C ILE A 181 -41.37 -6.80 32.80
N VAL A 182 -41.28 -8.05 32.35
CA VAL A 182 -42.24 -9.10 32.71
C VAL A 182 -42.20 -9.37 34.21
N GLU A 183 -41.01 -9.47 34.80
CA GLU A 183 -40.85 -9.69 36.24
C GLU A 183 -41.44 -8.54 37.07
N LEU A 184 -41.14 -7.29 36.72
CA LEU A 184 -41.71 -6.11 37.37
C LEU A 184 -43.23 -6.06 37.23
N GLN A 185 -43.75 -6.38 36.05
CA GLN A 185 -45.20 -6.42 35.83
C GLN A 185 -45.88 -7.51 36.66
N THR A 186 -45.24 -8.68 36.80
CA THR A 186 -45.77 -9.74 37.67
C THR A 186 -45.72 -9.33 39.15
N GLN A 187 -44.65 -8.70 39.62
CA GLN A 187 -44.56 -8.21 40.99
C GLN A 187 -45.62 -7.15 41.30
N VAL A 188 -45.81 -6.18 40.39
CA VAL A 188 -46.87 -5.16 40.53
C VAL A 188 -48.24 -5.81 40.59
N LYS A 189 -48.54 -6.73 39.68
CA LYS A 189 -49.84 -7.42 39.64
C LYS A 189 -50.09 -8.27 40.89
N THR A 190 -49.05 -8.89 41.45
CA THR A 190 -49.17 -9.61 42.73
C THR A 190 -49.36 -8.69 43.93
N LEU A 191 -48.73 -7.51 43.92
CA LEU A 191 -48.94 -6.50 44.95
C LEU A 191 -50.37 -5.93 44.89
N GLU A 192 -50.85 -5.61 43.69
CA GLU A 192 -52.23 -5.14 43.47
C GLU A 192 -53.26 -6.18 43.89
N ALA A 193 -53.02 -7.47 43.61
CA ALA A 193 -53.92 -8.55 44.05
C ALA A 193 -53.96 -8.69 45.57
N ARG A 194 -52.82 -8.53 46.27
CA ARG A 194 -52.76 -8.51 47.74
C ARG A 194 -53.42 -7.28 48.35
N VAL A 195 -53.37 -6.13 47.68
CA VAL A 195 -54.00 -4.89 48.15
C VAL A 195 -55.52 -4.91 47.93
N ASN A 196 -55.99 -5.66 46.94
CA ASN A 196 -57.41 -5.79 46.60
C ASN A 196 -58.10 -7.03 47.20
N GLU A 197 -57.43 -7.79 48.07
CA GLU A 197 -58.09 -8.83 48.88
C GLU A 197 -58.90 -8.16 50.00
N PRO A 198 -60.24 -8.30 50.03
CA PRO A 198 -61.03 -7.83 51.16
C PRO A 198 -60.81 -8.77 52.34
N GLU A 199 -60.52 -8.20 53.52
CA GLU A 199 -60.55 -8.92 54.82
C GLU A 199 -61.90 -9.62 55.07
#